data_AF-A0A428CJY3-F1
#
_entry.id   AF-A0A428CJY3-F1
#
_cell.length_a   1.000
_cell.length_b   1.000
_cell.length_c   1.000
_cell.angle_alpha   90.00
_cell.angle_beta   90.00
_cell.angle_gamma   90.00
#
_symmetry.space_group_name_H-M   'P 1'
#
loop_
_entity.id
_entity.type
_entity.pdbx_description
1 polymer ?
#
loop_
_entity_poly.entity_id
_entity_poly.type
_entity_poly.pdbx_seq_one_letter_code
_entity_poly.pdbx_strand_id
1 'polypeptide(L)'
;MKSQSMYYRQQISEVMFNLLDSHDTERILATAKGDVQLVKSALTCLFLQRGTPCFYYGTELELDGGPDPDCRRVMPWKRVSDSNEMLDFMKKLTQLRKDVSDIIQHGKYILEEIKPVVLVLEWNYDGQKVQAIFNQSTENYLVGRDSVVLASHCQETDEGLSILPNGLAVCYQAPEISSSI
;
A
#
# COMPACT_ATOMS: atom_id res chain seq x y z
N MET A 1 -16.50 2.48 -6.98
CA MET A 1 -15.45 2.74 -7.99
C MET A 1 -15.11 1.43 -8.72
N LYS A 2 -15.83 1.08 -9.79
CA LYS A 2 -15.63 -0.18 -10.56
C LYS A 2 -14.88 0.02 -11.90
N SER A 3 -14.32 1.19 -12.17
CA SER A 3 -14.00 1.59 -13.56
C SER A 3 -12.70 1.04 -14.15
N GLN A 4 -11.56 1.16 -13.45
CA GLN A 4 -10.24 0.91 -14.06
C GLN A 4 -10.05 -0.52 -14.61
N SER A 5 -10.40 -1.55 -13.81
CA SER A 5 -10.25 -2.96 -14.22
C SER A 5 -11.23 -3.40 -15.33
N MET A 6 -12.27 -2.61 -15.64
CA MET A 6 -13.28 -2.97 -16.64
C MET A 6 -12.98 -2.38 -18.02
N TYR A 7 -12.08 -1.41 -18.14
CA TYR A 7 -11.72 -0.82 -19.44
C TYR A 7 -10.84 -1.75 -20.29
N TYR A 8 -10.08 -2.62 -19.65
CA TYR A 8 -9.08 -3.45 -20.31
C TYR A 8 -9.35 -4.93 -20.05
N ARG A 9 -8.97 -5.77 -21.01
CA ARG A 9 -8.95 -7.22 -20.81
C ARG A 9 -8.00 -7.57 -19.68
N GLN A 10 -8.28 -8.67 -18.99
CA GLN A 10 -7.51 -9.12 -17.84
C GLN A 10 -6.01 -9.16 -18.13
N GLN A 11 -5.59 -9.71 -19.27
CA GLN A 11 -4.18 -9.84 -19.66
C GLN A 11 -3.48 -8.48 -19.78
N ILE A 12 -4.21 -7.42 -20.18
CA ILE A 12 -3.66 -6.05 -20.25
C ILE A 12 -3.50 -5.50 -18.83
N SER A 13 -4.50 -5.70 -17.98
CA SER A 13 -4.47 -5.27 -16.58
C SER A 13 -3.35 -5.97 -15.78
N GLU A 14 -3.03 -7.23 -16.10
CA GLU A 14 -1.95 -8.02 -15.48
C GLU A 14 -0.55 -7.45 -15.77
N VAL A 15 -0.37 -6.77 -16.89
CA VAL A 15 0.93 -6.21 -17.32
C VAL A 15 0.95 -4.68 -17.32
N MET A 16 -0.08 -4.04 -16.78
CA MET A 16 -0.18 -2.58 -16.74
C MET A 16 0.95 -1.98 -15.90
N PHE A 17 1.64 -0.98 -16.43
CA PHE A 17 2.69 -0.27 -15.71
C PHE A 17 2.07 0.85 -14.85
N ASN A 18 1.95 0.61 -13.55
CA ASN A 18 1.29 1.53 -12.62
C ASN A 18 2.34 2.41 -11.95
N LEU A 19 2.14 3.73 -11.96
CA LEU A 19 3.02 4.71 -11.31
C LEU A 19 2.17 5.81 -10.66
N LEU A 20 2.73 6.44 -9.63
CA LEU A 20 2.13 7.60 -8.95
C LEU A 20 2.77 8.92 -9.38
N ASP A 21 4.05 8.88 -9.75
CA ASP A 21 4.85 10.03 -10.16
C ASP A 21 5.97 9.62 -11.12
N SER A 22 6.60 10.62 -11.74
CA SER A 22 7.72 10.42 -12.68
C SER A 22 8.58 11.68 -12.83
N HIS A 23 9.55 11.63 -13.73
CA HIS A 23 10.36 12.77 -14.14
C HIS A 23 9.62 13.90 -14.88
N ASP A 24 8.33 13.69 -15.22
CA ASP A 24 7.48 14.65 -15.94
C ASP A 24 6.31 15.16 -15.07
N THR A 25 6.23 14.72 -13.81
CA THR A 25 5.20 15.14 -12.84
C THR A 25 5.85 15.68 -11.58
N GLU A 26 5.08 16.35 -10.73
CA GLU A 26 5.52 16.55 -9.35
C GLU A 26 5.67 15.20 -8.62
N ARG A 27 6.45 15.20 -7.54
CA ARG A 27 6.67 14.01 -6.71
C ARG A 27 5.45 13.73 -5.86
N ILE A 28 5.21 12.45 -5.56
CA ILE A 28 4.06 12.03 -4.75
C ILE A 28 4.03 12.70 -3.37
N LEU A 29 5.21 13.02 -2.79
CA LEU A 29 5.30 13.74 -1.53
C LEU A 29 4.79 15.19 -1.63
N ALA A 30 5.06 15.86 -2.76
CA ALA A 30 4.54 17.20 -3.03
C ALA A 30 3.01 17.17 -3.24
N THR A 31 2.51 16.19 -4.00
CA THR A 31 1.06 15.95 -4.14
C THR A 31 0.38 15.69 -2.80
N ALA A 32 1.05 14.94 -1.91
CA ALA A 32 0.60 14.68 -0.54
C ALA A 32 0.84 15.86 0.43
N LYS A 33 1.31 17.01 -0.05
CA LYS A 33 1.61 18.21 0.76
C LYS A 33 2.55 17.93 1.94
N GLY A 34 3.50 17.02 1.75
CA GLY A 34 4.46 16.60 2.77
C GLY A 34 3.94 15.55 3.75
N ASP A 35 2.70 15.07 3.62
CA ASP A 35 2.17 14.01 4.49
C ASP A 35 2.67 12.63 4.05
N VAL A 36 3.70 12.14 4.75
CA VAL A 36 4.31 10.83 4.51
C VAL A 36 3.32 9.67 4.71
N GLN A 37 2.32 9.80 5.58
CA GLN A 37 1.36 8.72 5.83
C GLN A 37 0.39 8.56 4.66
N LEU A 38 0.01 9.66 4.02
CA LEU A 38 -0.73 9.62 2.76
C LEU A 38 0.11 8.98 1.64
N VAL A 39 1.42 9.28 1.58
CA VAL A 39 2.33 8.61 0.62
C VAL A 39 2.40 7.11 0.87
N LYS A 40 2.57 6.67 2.14
CA LYS A 40 2.58 5.24 2.49
C LYS A 40 1.26 4.55 2.13
N SER A 41 0.14 5.24 2.32
CA SER A 41 -1.19 4.76 1.91
C SER A 41 -1.29 4.59 0.39
N ALA A 42 -0.89 5.60 -0.37
CA ALA A 42 -0.89 5.57 -1.83
C ALA A 42 0.03 4.46 -2.39
N LEU A 43 1.23 4.31 -1.83
CA LEU A 43 2.16 3.24 -2.19
C LEU A 43 1.59 1.86 -1.86
N THR A 44 0.92 1.68 -0.72
CA THR A 44 0.29 0.41 -0.38
C THR A 44 -0.80 0.04 -1.40
N CYS A 45 -1.64 1.01 -1.79
CA CYS A 45 -2.59 0.82 -2.90
C CYS A 45 -1.89 0.43 -4.21
N LEU A 46 -0.83 1.15 -4.60
CA LEU A 46 -0.06 0.87 -5.81
C LEU A 46 0.51 -0.55 -5.81
N PHE A 47 1.15 -0.94 -4.71
CA PHE A 47 1.78 -2.26 -4.55
C PHE A 47 0.77 -3.38 -4.37
N LEU A 48 -0.47 -3.11 -4.01
CA LEU A 48 -1.55 -4.12 -3.96
C LEU A 48 -2.45 -4.09 -5.20
N GLN A 49 -2.13 -3.30 -6.23
CA GLN A 49 -2.89 -3.28 -7.48
C GLN A 49 -2.35 -4.31 -8.49
N ARG A 50 -3.23 -4.95 -9.27
CA ARG A 50 -2.82 -5.79 -10.41
C ARG A 50 -2.04 -4.97 -11.45
N GLY A 51 -1.02 -5.57 -12.05
CA GLY A 51 -0.05 -4.88 -12.91
C GLY A 51 1.35 -4.87 -12.29
N THR A 52 2.24 -4.06 -12.86
CA THR A 52 3.61 -3.85 -12.38
C THR A 52 3.70 -2.48 -11.69
N PRO A 53 3.88 -2.43 -10.36
CA PRO A 53 4.09 -1.17 -9.66
C PRO A 53 5.48 -0.59 -9.97
N CYS A 54 5.53 0.73 -10.16
CA CYS A 54 6.75 1.50 -10.35
C CYS A 54 6.70 2.74 -9.45
N PHE A 55 7.79 2.99 -8.74
CA PHE A 55 7.97 4.20 -7.94
C PHE A 55 9.22 4.96 -8.42
N TYR A 56 9.20 6.28 -8.29
CA TYR A 56 10.29 7.14 -8.75
C TYR A 56 11.42 7.25 -7.72
N TYR A 57 12.68 7.40 -8.19
CA TYR A 57 13.85 7.38 -7.31
C TYR A 57 13.76 8.45 -6.22
N GLY A 58 14.16 8.09 -4.99
CA GLY A 58 14.15 8.99 -3.86
C GLY A 58 12.81 9.08 -3.14
N THR A 59 11.72 8.52 -3.68
CA THR A 59 10.44 8.38 -2.95
C THR A 59 10.64 7.54 -1.69
N GLU A 60 11.47 6.50 -1.76
CA GLU A 60 11.91 5.67 -0.63
C GLU A 60 12.75 6.41 0.42
N LEU A 61 13.19 7.63 0.12
CA LEU A 61 13.93 8.53 1.01
C LEU A 61 13.20 9.85 1.27
N GLU A 62 11.90 9.92 0.98
CA GLU A 62 11.06 11.12 1.17
C GLU A 62 11.64 12.34 0.43
N LEU A 63 12.11 12.13 -0.80
CA LEU A 63 12.56 13.20 -1.66
C LEU A 63 11.35 14.01 -2.13
N ASP A 64 11.33 15.29 -1.76
CA ASP A 64 10.32 16.25 -2.17
C ASP A 64 10.68 16.94 -3.50
N GLY A 65 9.71 17.50 -4.21
CA GLY A 65 9.91 18.24 -5.45
C GLY A 65 8.60 18.48 -6.22
N GLY A 66 8.43 19.71 -6.70
CA GLY A 66 7.31 20.10 -7.57
C GLY A 66 7.46 19.62 -9.02
N PRO A 67 6.77 20.25 -9.99
CA PRO A 67 6.87 19.90 -11.41
C PRO A 67 8.30 20.02 -11.99
N ASP A 68 8.53 19.45 -13.18
CA ASP A 68 9.81 19.58 -13.92
C ASP A 68 10.27 21.04 -13.96
N PRO A 69 11.52 21.37 -13.54
CA PRO A 69 12.64 20.47 -13.19
C PRO A 69 12.81 20.11 -11.72
N ASP A 70 11.93 20.59 -10.84
CA ASP A 70 12.10 20.39 -9.40
C ASP A 70 11.90 18.92 -8.97
N CYS A 71 11.17 18.12 -9.74
CA CYS A 71 11.08 16.67 -9.53
C CYS A 71 12.42 15.93 -9.76
N ARG A 72 13.42 16.57 -10.38
CA ARG A 72 14.72 15.95 -10.75
C ARG A 72 15.86 16.27 -9.78
N ARG A 73 15.55 16.56 -8.51
CA ARG A 73 16.55 16.83 -7.45
C ARG A 73 17.53 15.66 -7.25
N VAL A 74 18.73 15.99 -6.77
CA VAL A 74 19.79 15.03 -6.48
C VAL A 74 19.35 14.04 -5.40
N MET A 75 19.66 12.76 -5.60
CA MET A 75 19.38 11.68 -4.64
C MET A 75 20.02 11.98 -3.27
N PRO A 76 19.24 11.98 -2.16
CA PRO A 76 19.76 12.32 -0.84
C PRO A 76 20.46 11.13 -0.17
N TRP A 77 21.60 10.70 -0.70
CA TRP A 77 22.35 9.52 -0.27
C TRP A 77 22.62 9.43 1.25
N LYS A 78 22.74 10.57 1.94
CA LYS A 78 22.92 10.63 3.40
C LYS A 78 21.75 10.05 4.20
N ARG A 79 20.57 9.88 3.59
CA ARG A 79 19.36 9.31 4.21
C ARG A 79 19.29 7.79 4.10
N VAL A 80 20.17 7.15 3.32
CA VAL A 80 20.19 5.69 3.16
C VAL A 80 20.74 5.06 4.44
N SER A 81 19.84 4.50 5.24
CA SER A 81 20.14 3.86 6.53
C SER A 81 19.03 2.87 6.86
N ASP A 82 19.34 1.82 7.62
CA ASP A 82 18.32 0.90 8.14
C ASP A 82 17.41 1.55 9.20
N SER A 83 17.81 2.71 9.74
CA SER A 83 16.98 3.53 10.62
C SER A 83 15.98 4.41 9.86
N ASN A 84 16.00 4.44 8.53
CA ASN A 84 15.06 5.23 7.75
C ASN A 84 13.72 4.48 7.64
N GLU A 85 12.67 5.02 8.28
CA GLU A 85 11.37 4.39 8.37
C GLU A 85 10.68 4.20 7.02
N MET A 86 10.81 5.15 6.10
CA MET A 86 10.19 5.06 4.78
C MET A 86 10.88 3.99 3.92
N LEU A 87 12.20 3.93 3.98
CA LEU A 87 12.98 2.91 3.28
C LEU A 87 12.66 1.50 3.82
N ASP A 88 12.63 1.33 5.14
CA ASP A 88 12.23 0.06 5.77
C ASP A 88 10.79 -0.33 5.43
N PHE A 89 9.86 0.63 5.47
CA PHE A 89 8.48 0.43 5.05
C PHE A 89 8.39 -0.05 3.60
N MET A 90 9.10 0.59 2.66
CA MET A 90 9.07 0.20 1.25
C MET A 90 9.75 -1.15 0.99
N LYS A 91 10.81 -1.50 1.74
CA LYS A 91 11.39 -2.85 1.71
C LYS A 91 10.36 -3.90 2.12
N LYS A 92 9.66 -3.69 3.24
CA LYS A 92 8.59 -4.59 3.73
C LYS A 92 7.41 -4.67 2.77
N LEU A 93 6.96 -3.54 2.22
CA LEU A 93 5.89 -3.49 1.23
C LEU A 93 6.27 -4.22 -0.07
N THR A 94 7.53 -4.08 -0.51
CA THR A 94 8.05 -4.82 -1.67
C THR A 94 8.08 -6.32 -1.40
N GLN A 95 8.51 -6.74 -0.20
CA GLN A 95 8.50 -8.14 0.19
C GLN A 95 7.07 -8.70 0.23
N LEU A 96 6.15 -7.98 0.87
CA LEU A 96 4.74 -8.33 0.91
C LEU A 96 4.14 -8.53 -0.50
N ARG A 97 4.43 -7.62 -1.45
CA ARG A 97 3.98 -7.78 -2.85
C ARG A 97 4.53 -9.06 -3.47
N LYS A 98 5.78 -9.43 -3.21
CA LYS A 98 6.34 -10.69 -3.72
C LYS A 98 5.60 -11.89 -3.13
N ASP A 99 5.40 -11.88 -1.81
CA ASP A 99 4.78 -12.98 -1.08
C ASP A 99 3.33 -13.21 -1.50
N VAL A 100 2.60 -12.14 -1.86
CA VAL A 100 1.18 -12.21 -2.23
C VAL A 100 0.93 -12.00 -3.73
N SER A 101 1.96 -12.13 -4.56
CA SER A 101 1.89 -11.85 -6.00
C SER A 101 0.82 -12.70 -6.70
N ASP A 102 0.73 -13.99 -6.36
CA ASP A 102 -0.24 -14.91 -6.98
C ASP A 102 -1.69 -14.51 -6.65
N ILE A 103 -1.93 -14.06 -5.41
CA ILE A 103 -3.22 -13.56 -4.95
C ILE A 103 -3.61 -12.30 -5.74
N ILE A 104 -2.67 -11.39 -6.00
CA ILE A 104 -2.95 -10.17 -6.76
C ILE A 104 -3.13 -10.45 -8.25
N GLN A 105 -2.38 -11.40 -8.81
CA GLN A 105 -2.49 -11.79 -10.22
C GLN A 105 -3.83 -12.47 -10.50
N HIS A 106 -4.23 -13.44 -9.69
CA HIS A 106 -5.38 -14.31 -10.00
C HIS A 106 -6.61 -14.04 -9.15
N GLY A 107 -6.46 -13.34 -8.03
CA GLY A 107 -7.53 -13.14 -7.06
C GLY A 107 -8.62 -12.19 -7.50
N LYS A 108 -9.74 -12.30 -6.78
CA LYS A 108 -10.85 -11.36 -6.87
C LYS A 108 -10.55 -10.15 -6.00
N TYR A 109 -10.61 -8.98 -6.62
CA TYR A 109 -10.41 -7.68 -6.00
C TYR A 109 -11.73 -7.06 -5.53
N ILE A 110 -11.73 -6.49 -4.33
CA ILE A 110 -12.84 -5.74 -3.75
C ILE A 110 -12.29 -4.44 -3.13
N LEU A 111 -13.03 -3.34 -3.30
CA LEU A 111 -12.79 -2.07 -2.62
C LEU A 111 -14.09 -1.62 -1.98
N GLU A 112 -14.09 -1.52 -0.66
CA GLU A 112 -15.27 -1.20 0.14
C GLU A 112 -14.94 -0.12 1.17
N GLU A 113 -15.95 0.70 1.49
CA GLU A 113 -15.90 1.63 2.61
C GLU A 113 -16.70 1.00 3.75
N ILE A 114 -16.02 0.62 4.83
CA ILE A 114 -16.64 -0.15 5.94
C ILE A 114 -17.14 0.73 7.07
N LYS A 115 -16.62 1.96 7.16
CA LYS A 115 -17.03 3.06 8.02
C LYS A 115 -16.74 4.37 7.28
N PRO A 116 -17.36 5.50 7.66
CA PRO A 116 -17.06 6.79 7.04
C PRO A 116 -15.55 7.04 6.95
N VAL A 117 -15.05 7.16 5.72
CA VAL A 117 -13.64 7.40 5.39
C VAL A 117 -12.65 6.30 5.85
N VAL A 118 -13.14 5.08 6.13
CA VAL A 118 -12.30 3.89 6.35
C VAL A 118 -12.47 2.94 5.17
N LEU A 119 -11.41 2.82 4.38
CA LEU A 119 -11.41 2.05 3.13
C LEU A 119 -10.70 0.72 3.32
N VAL A 120 -11.26 -0.32 2.71
CA VAL A 120 -10.70 -1.66 2.66
C VAL A 120 -10.47 -2.07 1.22
N LEU A 121 -9.23 -2.42 0.92
CA LEU A 121 -8.82 -3.05 -0.32
C LEU A 121 -8.53 -4.53 -0.03
N GLU A 122 -9.28 -5.42 -0.67
CA GLU A 122 -9.20 -6.86 -0.41
C GLU A 122 -8.95 -7.66 -1.67
N TRP A 123 -8.10 -8.67 -1.54
CA TRP A 123 -7.87 -9.72 -2.52
C TRP A 123 -8.13 -11.08 -1.92
N ASN A 124 -8.88 -11.91 -2.63
CA ASN A 124 -9.12 -13.31 -2.26
C ASN A 124 -8.72 -14.24 -3.40
N TYR A 125 -7.94 -15.28 -3.08
CA TYR A 125 -7.55 -16.32 -4.03
C TYR A 125 -7.20 -17.61 -3.29
N ASP A 126 -7.77 -18.74 -3.70
CA ASP A 126 -7.44 -20.07 -3.18
C ASP A 126 -7.46 -20.20 -1.64
N GLY A 127 -8.52 -19.67 -1.02
CA GLY A 127 -8.66 -19.64 0.45
C GLY A 127 -7.75 -18.65 1.17
N GLN A 128 -6.82 -18.00 0.46
CA GLN A 128 -5.97 -16.94 0.99
C GLN A 128 -6.63 -15.58 0.84
N LYS A 129 -6.35 -14.69 1.79
CA LYS A 129 -6.85 -13.31 1.77
C LYS A 129 -5.77 -12.31 2.13
N VAL A 130 -5.70 -11.24 1.36
CA VAL A 130 -4.93 -10.03 1.68
C VAL A 130 -5.88 -8.87 1.81
N GLN A 131 -5.80 -8.14 2.90
CA GLN A 131 -6.69 -7.02 3.18
C GLN A 131 -5.87 -5.81 3.65
N ALA A 132 -5.89 -4.71 2.91
CA ALA A 132 -5.34 -3.43 3.34
C ALA A 132 -6.47 -2.52 3.82
N ILE A 133 -6.30 -1.97 5.02
CA ILE A 133 -7.26 -1.10 5.71
C ILE A 133 -6.60 0.27 5.83
N PHE A 134 -7.28 1.30 5.33
CA PHE A 134 -6.82 2.68 5.35
C PHE A 134 -7.78 3.50 6.22
N ASN A 135 -7.26 4.07 7.31
CA ASN A 135 -8.04 4.91 8.19
C ASN A 135 -7.83 6.38 7.83
N GLN A 136 -8.72 6.95 7.01
CA GLN A 136 -8.72 8.38 6.68
C GLN A 136 -9.78 9.15 7.51
N SER A 137 -10.26 8.53 8.59
CA SER A 137 -11.19 9.15 9.55
C SER A 137 -10.44 9.92 10.63
N THR A 138 -11.17 10.64 11.49
CA THR A 138 -10.63 11.33 12.66
C THR A 138 -10.54 10.46 13.91
N GLU A 139 -11.08 9.24 13.86
CA GLU A 139 -11.14 8.31 14.98
C GLU A 139 -10.20 7.12 14.75
N ASN A 140 -9.79 6.48 15.85
CA ASN A 140 -9.00 5.26 15.77
C ASN A 140 -9.84 4.08 15.28
N TYR A 141 -9.23 3.21 14.48
CA TYR A 141 -9.89 1.99 13.98
C TYR A 141 -9.14 0.74 14.47
N LEU A 142 -9.80 -0.09 15.29
CA LEU A 142 -9.21 -1.29 15.87
C LEU A 142 -9.29 -2.49 14.92
N VAL A 143 -8.17 -3.21 14.78
CA VAL A 143 -8.07 -4.47 14.03
C VAL A 143 -7.39 -5.56 14.87
N GLY A 144 -7.70 -6.82 14.59
CA GLY A 144 -7.08 -7.96 15.27
C GLY A 144 -5.59 -8.10 14.92
N ARG A 145 -4.75 -8.37 15.91
CA ARG A 145 -3.28 -8.36 15.77
C ARG A 145 -2.72 -9.51 14.94
N ASP A 146 -3.31 -10.70 15.06
CA ASP A 146 -2.70 -11.97 14.61
C ASP A 146 -2.52 -12.10 13.10
N SER A 147 -3.13 -11.21 12.31
CA SER A 147 -3.06 -11.25 10.85
C SER A 147 -2.26 -10.08 10.24
N VAL A 148 -1.80 -9.11 11.04
CA VAL A 148 -1.15 -7.90 10.51
C VAL A 148 0.28 -8.20 10.07
N VAL A 149 0.57 -7.98 8.79
CA VAL A 149 1.89 -8.20 8.18
C VAL A 149 2.63 -6.90 7.84
N LEU A 150 1.90 -5.79 7.73
CA LEU A 150 2.46 -4.45 7.52
C LEU A 150 1.56 -3.42 8.21
N ALA A 151 2.14 -2.43 8.88
CA ALA A 151 1.38 -1.35 9.47
C ALA A 151 2.17 -0.04 9.42
N SER A 152 1.47 1.08 9.35
CA SER A 152 2.05 2.42 9.51
C SER A 152 1.08 3.30 10.28
N HIS A 153 1.62 4.08 11.22
CA HIS A 153 0.86 4.99 12.07
C HIS A 153 -0.25 4.26 12.85
N CYS A 154 0.17 3.22 13.58
CA CYS A 154 -0.69 2.41 14.44
C CYS A 154 -0.14 2.36 15.87
N GLN A 155 -1.00 2.05 16.83
CA GLN A 155 -0.66 1.83 18.23
C GLN A 155 -1.14 0.44 18.66
N GLU A 156 -0.26 -0.33 19.31
CA GLU A 156 -0.67 -1.60 19.92
C GLU A 156 -1.49 -1.34 21.19
N THR A 157 -2.57 -2.10 21.35
CA THR A 157 -3.44 -2.10 22.53
C THR A 157 -3.64 -3.55 23.01
N ASP A 158 -4.19 -3.71 24.21
CA ASP A 158 -4.49 -5.05 24.76
C ASP A 158 -5.53 -5.82 23.92
N GLU A 159 -6.36 -5.09 23.15
CA GLU A 159 -7.43 -5.64 22.32
C GLU A 159 -7.01 -5.88 20.86
N GLY A 160 -5.86 -5.35 20.42
CA GLY A 160 -5.39 -5.49 19.03
C GLY A 160 -4.46 -4.37 18.57
N LEU A 161 -4.54 -4.06 17.29
CA LEU A 161 -3.81 -2.95 16.67
C LEU A 161 -4.77 -1.82 16.34
N SER A 162 -4.55 -0.65 16.94
CA SER A 162 -5.32 0.56 16.68
C SER A 162 -4.69 1.34 15.53
N ILE A 163 -5.35 1.39 14.38
CA ILE A 163 -4.97 2.22 13.24
C ILE A 163 -5.38 3.66 13.56
N LEU A 164 -4.43 4.56 13.73
CA LEU A 164 -4.70 5.97 14.02
C LEU A 164 -5.12 6.72 12.74
N PRO A 165 -5.61 7.97 12.83
CA PRO A 165 -5.88 8.81 11.65
C PRO A 165 -4.71 8.88 10.67
N ASN A 166 -5.02 8.78 9.37
CA ASN A 166 -4.10 8.63 8.24
C ASN A 166 -3.23 7.35 8.25
N GLY A 167 -3.48 6.44 9.20
CA GLY A 167 -2.76 5.17 9.31
C GLY A 167 -3.29 4.08 8.39
N LEU A 168 -2.51 3.01 8.29
CA LEU A 168 -2.88 1.82 7.54
C LEU A 168 -2.40 0.53 8.22
N ALA A 169 -3.10 -0.56 7.95
CA ALA A 169 -2.64 -1.91 8.24
C ALA A 169 -2.94 -2.83 7.05
N VAL A 170 -2.03 -3.75 6.76
CA VAL A 170 -2.25 -4.85 5.82
C VAL A 170 -2.26 -6.15 6.59
N CYS A 171 -3.33 -6.91 6.41
CA CYS A 171 -3.54 -8.21 6.99
C CYS A 171 -3.40 -9.31 5.93
N TYR A 172 -2.80 -10.43 6.31
CA TYR A 172 -2.75 -11.65 5.51
C TYR A 172 -3.40 -12.79 6.29
N GLN A 173 -4.23 -13.57 5.60
CA GLN A 173 -4.84 -14.79 6.12
C GLN A 173 -4.46 -15.95 5.19
N ALA A 174 -3.83 -16.96 5.77
CA ALA A 174 -3.52 -18.22 5.10
C ALA A 174 -4.81 -19.04 4.89
N PRO A 175 -4.80 -20.04 3.99
CA PRO A 175 -5.95 -20.93 3.82
C PRO A 175 -6.24 -21.68 5.11
N GLU A 176 -7.52 -21.82 5.45
CA GLU A 176 -7.92 -22.75 6.51
C GLU A 176 -7.53 -24.17 6.07
N ILE A 177 -6.57 -24.78 6.77
CA ILE A 177 -6.26 -26.20 6.59
C ILE A 177 -7.46 -26.96 7.16
N SER A 178 -8.36 -27.43 6.28
CA SER A 178 -9.33 -28.45 6.64
C SER A 178 -8.55 -29.68 7.09
N SER A 179 -8.42 -29.87 8.40
CA SER A 179 -8.02 -31.14 8.99
C SER A 179 -9.16 -32.13 8.79
N SER A 180 -9.28 -32.63 7.56
CA SER A 180 -10.04 -33.83 7.24
C SER A 180 -9.05 -35.00 7.18
N ILE A 181 -8.89 -35.69 8.31
CA ILE A 181 -9.00 -37.15 8.55
C ILE A 181 -8.53 -37.39 9.99
#